data_AF-A0A351YE71-F1
#
_entry.id   AF-A0A351YE71-F1
#
_cell.length_a   1.000
_cell.length_b   1.000
_cell.length_c   1.000
_cell.angle_alpha   90.00
_cell.angle_beta   90.00
_cell.angle_gamma   90.00
#
_symmetry.space_group_name_H-M   'P 1'
#
loop_
_entity.id
_entity.type
_entity.pdbx_description
1 polymer ?
#
loop_
_entity_poly.entity_id
_entity_poly.type
_entity_poly.pdbx_seq_one_letter_code
_entity_poly.pdbx_strand_id
1 'polypeptide(L)'
;MSAYGQDKDTLYWNSGRNLLISFRLPPSPVGHKPQYIDLDNDGRPEVLRTVTATGIPVQWIDDDGSMRYGDLEGSTRNGCLMIDRNRDGVYGGYGDLIIDWVDRDEAGNPAMMVVVENCEEDEKMKSRGHYMWFIDTDDDGAMGYVDYATFQLRCWLHGGRSAFLADYHGQAAFLKIHESPEKINDLRLNWENPFLFYDPDGDGLSEVAFRLLDTPKHVVADGQRNACLKGRIDWVSMSWDMDNDNAPGNEFDLDMTLHFRGPGFDYTDQRHTNSNLRGLPAADSLFMDARWRQLTELLYPGHDAAWNLIFHRGEWKEAWFTYDEDDDCERWERVEMYQPLDAFKVGPWKGGVDNNAQSDPAGDRGEWDKDFSGCGQLYVAPFDGRIHLFGAEEGVWRVDQLTTFYQGMGLLYDGYGPERVRREPTSFPTVHYADTDANGFFDLIEYDLDGDTVYEERVSLFELGLSDTTRVISTANMETYADFHRLQERVAEGQWRHAMTVMSVAGQYALPTSWYAPMMHPRSIRERYNYGYWLAFYLFKDLEYHFRQHGAPSERLLALRRAYYSRDWSEFLP
;
A
#
# COMPACT_ATOMS: atom_id res chain seq x y z
N MET A 1 -43.28 3.97 -27.23
CA MET A 1 -42.63 4.14 -28.55
C MET A 1 -41.12 4.12 -28.31
N SER A 2 -40.30 3.74 -29.30
CA SER A 2 -38.87 3.46 -29.09
C SER A 2 -38.03 4.73 -28.90
N ALA A 3 -37.38 4.88 -27.74
CA ALA A 3 -36.44 5.97 -27.44
C ALA A 3 -35.03 5.73 -28.05
N TYR A 4 -34.96 5.16 -29.25
CA TYR A 4 -33.73 5.07 -30.05
C TYR A 4 -33.78 6.17 -31.11
N GLY A 5 -33.25 7.34 -30.77
CA GLY A 5 -33.39 8.55 -31.59
C GLY A 5 -32.78 9.82 -31.00
N GLN A 6 -31.74 9.71 -30.17
CA GLN A 6 -30.76 10.80 -30.06
C GLN A 6 -29.78 10.66 -31.22
N ASP A 7 -29.52 11.75 -31.91
CA ASP A 7 -28.66 11.74 -33.10
C ASP A 7 -27.19 11.59 -32.67
N LYS A 8 -26.47 10.62 -33.25
CA LYS A 8 -25.11 10.31 -32.78
C LYS A 8 -24.14 11.47 -33.00
N ASP A 9 -24.40 12.27 -34.03
CA ASP A 9 -23.57 13.39 -34.44
C ASP A 9 -23.72 14.61 -33.50
N THR A 10 -24.56 14.54 -32.46
CA THR A 10 -24.72 15.58 -31.42
C THR A 10 -24.26 15.17 -30.02
N LEU A 11 -23.77 13.93 -29.83
CA LEU A 11 -23.24 13.44 -28.56
C LEU A 11 -21.70 13.46 -28.54
N TYR A 12 -21.11 13.58 -27.34
CA TYR A 12 -19.66 13.46 -27.18
C TYR A 12 -19.19 12.03 -27.47
N TRP A 13 -18.10 11.88 -28.22
CA TRP A 13 -17.66 10.61 -28.81
C TRP A 13 -17.24 9.56 -27.78
N ASN A 14 -16.66 9.99 -26.64
CA ASN A 14 -16.32 9.16 -25.49
C ASN A 14 -17.44 9.34 -24.44
N SER A 15 -18.60 8.71 -24.68
CA SER A 15 -19.71 8.72 -23.72
C SER A 15 -20.59 7.46 -23.77
N GLY A 16 -21.17 7.12 -22.63
CA GLY A 16 -22.20 6.08 -22.50
C GLY A 16 -21.63 4.67 -22.38
N ARG A 17 -21.44 3.97 -23.51
CA ARG A 17 -21.04 2.54 -23.55
C ARG A 17 -19.83 2.28 -24.46
N ASN A 18 -18.92 3.25 -24.54
CA ASN A 18 -17.62 3.04 -25.17
C ASN A 18 -16.72 2.15 -24.27
N LEU A 19 -15.83 1.38 -24.91
CA LEU A 19 -14.85 0.52 -24.22
C LEU A 19 -13.50 1.24 -24.06
N LEU A 20 -13.54 2.55 -23.81
CA LEU A 20 -12.36 3.40 -23.66
C LEU A 20 -12.50 4.19 -22.37
N ILE A 21 -11.40 4.34 -21.63
CA ILE A 21 -11.31 5.10 -20.39
C ILE A 21 -11.74 6.56 -20.65
N SER A 22 -12.46 7.15 -19.69
CA SER A 22 -13.04 8.50 -19.82
C SER A 22 -12.32 9.46 -18.88
N PHE A 23 -11.17 9.99 -19.32
CA PHE A 23 -10.31 10.89 -18.54
C PHE A 23 -10.90 12.28 -18.25
N ARG A 24 -12.13 12.58 -18.69
CA ARG A 24 -12.83 13.84 -18.39
C ARG A 24 -14.34 13.65 -18.43
N LEU A 25 -15.07 14.50 -17.72
CA LEU A 25 -16.53 14.57 -17.77
C LEU A 25 -17.02 14.69 -19.23
N PRO A 26 -17.90 13.80 -19.73
CA PRO A 26 -18.49 13.93 -21.06
C PRO A 26 -19.39 15.19 -21.14
N PRO A 27 -19.03 16.21 -21.94
CA PRO A 27 -19.72 17.50 -21.98
C PRO A 27 -21.14 17.38 -22.55
N SER A 28 -21.95 18.42 -22.33
CA SER A 28 -23.34 18.48 -22.76
C SER A 28 -23.52 18.26 -24.28
N PRO A 29 -24.64 17.66 -24.73
CA PRO A 29 -24.92 17.48 -26.16
C PRO A 29 -24.88 18.79 -26.96
N VAL A 30 -24.47 18.71 -28.23
CA VAL A 30 -24.29 19.86 -29.11
C VAL A 30 -25.58 20.68 -29.22
N GLY A 31 -25.49 21.97 -28.84
CA GLY A 31 -26.62 22.90 -28.84
C GLY A 31 -27.44 22.92 -27.54
N HIS A 32 -27.05 22.15 -26.52
CA HIS A 32 -27.50 22.40 -25.14
C HIS A 32 -27.13 23.82 -24.71
N LYS A 33 -27.88 24.38 -23.75
CA LYS A 33 -27.64 25.71 -23.20
C LYS A 33 -27.59 25.61 -21.68
N PRO A 34 -26.43 25.81 -21.04
CA PRO A 34 -26.35 25.83 -19.59
C PRO A 34 -27.15 27.00 -19.00
N GLN A 35 -27.59 26.83 -17.76
CA GLN A 35 -28.03 27.92 -16.91
C GLN A 35 -26.83 28.47 -16.15
N TYR A 36 -26.67 29.79 -16.19
CA TYR A 36 -25.72 30.52 -15.36
C TYR A 36 -26.44 31.12 -14.16
N ILE A 37 -25.76 31.24 -13.03
CA ILE A 37 -26.25 31.95 -11.84
C ILE A 37 -25.13 32.87 -11.36
N ASP A 38 -25.48 34.15 -11.27
CA ASP A 38 -24.77 35.22 -10.59
C ASP A 38 -25.20 35.18 -9.11
N LEU A 39 -24.28 34.86 -8.19
CA LEU A 39 -24.56 34.63 -6.77
C LEU A 39 -24.49 35.91 -5.94
N ASP A 40 -23.54 36.80 -6.22
CA ASP A 40 -23.31 38.02 -5.42
C ASP A 40 -23.78 39.32 -6.10
N ASN A 41 -24.15 39.25 -7.39
CA ASN A 41 -24.68 40.32 -8.25
C ASN A 41 -23.60 41.29 -8.77
N ASP A 42 -22.33 40.85 -8.93
CA ASP A 42 -21.26 41.61 -9.63
C ASP A 42 -21.48 41.72 -11.16
N GLY A 43 -22.22 40.78 -11.76
CA GLY A 43 -22.46 40.71 -13.20
C GLY A 43 -21.66 39.63 -13.95
N ARG A 44 -20.92 38.77 -13.25
CA ARG A 44 -20.39 37.49 -13.73
C ARG A 44 -21.33 36.32 -13.39
N PRO A 45 -20.98 35.09 -13.77
CA PRO A 45 -21.64 33.89 -13.28
C PRO A 45 -20.68 32.99 -12.50
N GLU A 46 -20.94 32.76 -11.22
CA GLU A 46 -20.09 31.91 -10.37
C GLU A 46 -20.56 30.45 -10.40
N VAL A 47 -21.72 30.17 -11.02
CA VAL A 47 -22.28 28.83 -11.12
C VAL A 47 -22.82 28.55 -12.52
N LEU A 48 -22.44 27.40 -13.08
CA LEU A 48 -22.89 26.88 -14.37
C LEU A 48 -23.58 25.52 -14.17
N ARG A 49 -24.90 25.48 -14.36
CA ARG A 49 -25.70 24.25 -14.37
C ARG A 49 -25.87 23.75 -15.80
N THR A 50 -25.52 22.49 -16.05
CA THR A 50 -25.58 21.85 -17.36
C THR A 50 -25.91 20.36 -17.19
N VAL A 51 -25.80 19.58 -18.25
CA VAL A 51 -25.91 18.12 -18.21
C VAL A 51 -24.72 17.46 -18.90
N THR A 52 -24.36 16.24 -18.49
CA THR A 52 -23.41 15.42 -19.26
C THR A 52 -24.00 14.98 -20.60
N ALA A 53 -23.17 14.41 -21.48
CA ALA A 53 -23.61 13.75 -22.71
C ALA A 53 -24.72 12.70 -22.49
N THR A 54 -24.77 12.05 -21.32
CA THR A 54 -25.77 11.05 -20.93
C THR A 54 -26.97 11.60 -20.15
N GLY A 55 -27.07 12.93 -20.02
CA GLY A 55 -28.18 13.61 -19.35
C GLY A 55 -28.19 13.44 -17.83
N ILE A 56 -27.02 13.28 -17.21
CA ILE A 56 -26.83 13.44 -15.75
C ILE A 56 -26.72 14.96 -15.48
N PRO A 57 -27.49 15.56 -14.57
CA PRO A 57 -27.33 16.98 -14.22
C PRO A 57 -26.00 17.21 -13.49
N VAL A 58 -25.33 18.32 -13.81
CA VAL A 58 -24.11 18.74 -13.12
C VAL A 58 -24.13 20.25 -12.87
N GLN A 59 -23.50 20.66 -11.78
CA GLN A 59 -23.32 22.05 -11.40
C GLN A 59 -21.83 22.30 -11.17
N TRP A 60 -21.26 23.19 -11.99
CA TRP A 60 -19.93 23.75 -11.77
C TRP A 60 -20.03 25.02 -10.93
N ILE A 61 -19.06 25.25 -10.05
CA ILE A 61 -18.84 26.45 -9.25
C ILE A 61 -17.45 26.99 -9.61
N ASP A 62 -17.37 28.29 -9.82
CA ASP A 62 -16.13 29.06 -10.07
C ASP A 62 -15.61 29.63 -8.75
N ASP A 63 -14.33 29.38 -8.44
CA ASP A 63 -13.71 29.83 -7.20
C ASP A 63 -12.65 30.92 -7.39
N ASP A 64 -12.22 31.20 -8.63
CA ASP A 64 -11.28 32.29 -8.95
C ASP A 64 -11.88 33.44 -9.80
N GLY A 65 -13.13 33.30 -10.24
CA GLY A 65 -13.87 34.33 -11.00
C GLY A 65 -13.51 34.35 -12.48
N SER A 66 -13.02 33.23 -13.03
CA SER A 66 -12.62 33.05 -14.42
C SER A 66 -13.78 32.78 -15.39
N MET A 67 -14.92 32.25 -14.91
CA MET A 67 -16.09 31.78 -15.66
C MET A 67 -16.86 32.92 -16.34
N ARG A 68 -17.49 32.62 -17.48
CA ARG A 68 -18.10 33.60 -18.39
C ARG A 68 -19.39 33.09 -19.02
N TYR A 69 -20.28 34.03 -19.33
CA TYR A 69 -21.45 33.76 -20.17
C TYR A 69 -20.99 33.33 -21.58
N GLY A 70 -21.08 32.03 -21.86
CA GLY A 70 -20.62 31.41 -23.10
C GLY A 70 -19.98 30.04 -22.87
N ASP A 71 -19.44 29.81 -21.67
CA ASP A 71 -18.74 28.57 -21.30
C ASP A 71 -19.71 27.38 -21.18
N LEU A 72 -19.23 26.16 -21.41
CA LEU A 72 -20.06 24.94 -21.42
C LEU A 72 -19.75 23.99 -20.24
N GLU A 73 -18.69 24.29 -19.50
CA GLU A 73 -18.17 23.59 -18.33
C GLU A 73 -17.33 24.57 -17.49
N GLY A 74 -17.05 24.22 -16.23
CA GLY A 74 -16.21 25.02 -15.33
C GLY A 74 -14.72 24.69 -15.44
N SER A 75 -13.94 25.29 -14.55
CA SER A 75 -12.50 25.07 -14.42
C SER A 75 -12.18 23.81 -13.60
N THR A 76 -11.05 23.16 -13.91
CA THR A 76 -10.38 22.16 -13.03
C THR A 76 -9.11 22.74 -12.40
N ARG A 77 -9.08 24.06 -12.25
CA ARG A 77 -8.11 24.89 -11.52
C ARG A 77 -8.93 25.91 -10.76
N ASN A 78 -8.98 25.83 -9.44
CA ASN A 78 -9.86 26.65 -8.58
C ASN A 78 -11.34 26.56 -9.01
N GLY A 79 -11.93 25.36 -8.87
CA GLY A 79 -13.33 25.16 -9.19
C GLY A 79 -13.88 23.81 -8.75
N CYS A 80 -15.18 23.77 -8.48
CA CYS A 80 -15.88 22.62 -7.94
C CYS A 80 -16.96 22.09 -8.90
N LEU A 81 -17.03 20.77 -9.06
CA LEU A 81 -18.02 20.02 -9.83
C LEU A 81 -18.90 19.19 -8.90
N MET A 82 -20.20 19.53 -8.82
CA MET A 82 -21.23 18.69 -8.20
C MET A 82 -21.97 17.89 -9.26
N ILE A 83 -22.16 16.59 -9.02
CA ILE A 83 -22.81 15.66 -9.94
C ILE A 83 -24.06 15.10 -9.26
N ASP A 84 -25.23 15.45 -9.80
CA ASP A 84 -26.55 14.93 -9.38
C ASP A 84 -26.71 13.51 -9.94
N ARG A 85 -26.18 12.53 -9.20
CA ARG A 85 -26.16 11.11 -9.61
C ARG A 85 -27.53 10.48 -9.44
N ASN A 86 -28.25 10.84 -8.38
CA ASN A 86 -29.53 10.26 -8.02
C ASN A 86 -30.70 10.83 -8.87
N ARG A 87 -30.53 12.04 -9.45
CA ARG A 87 -31.47 12.82 -10.27
C ARG A 87 -32.67 13.42 -9.53
N ASP A 88 -32.51 13.76 -8.25
CA ASP A 88 -33.52 14.44 -7.42
C ASP A 88 -33.50 15.97 -7.57
N GLY A 89 -32.42 16.55 -8.11
CA GLY A 89 -32.23 17.98 -8.35
C GLY A 89 -31.50 18.75 -7.23
N VAL A 90 -31.00 18.06 -6.20
CA VAL A 90 -30.22 18.61 -5.07
C VAL A 90 -28.74 18.24 -5.23
N TYR A 91 -28.08 18.91 -6.18
CA TYR A 91 -26.64 18.78 -6.46
C TYR A 91 -25.79 18.76 -5.17
N GLY A 92 -25.01 17.70 -4.97
CA GLY A 92 -24.19 17.53 -3.77
C GLY A 92 -24.98 17.13 -2.53
N GLY A 93 -26.17 16.54 -2.70
CA GLY A 93 -27.00 15.96 -1.64
C GLY A 93 -26.51 14.57 -1.18
N TYR A 94 -27.40 13.77 -0.57
CA TYR A 94 -27.10 12.36 -0.26
C TYR A 94 -27.15 11.50 -1.53
N GLY A 95 -26.19 10.59 -1.69
CA GLY A 95 -26.02 9.76 -2.90
C GLY A 95 -25.23 10.45 -4.03
N ASP A 96 -24.83 11.71 -3.87
CA ASP A 96 -24.11 12.48 -4.89
C ASP A 96 -22.58 12.44 -4.76
N LEU A 97 -21.92 12.84 -5.85
CA LEU A 97 -20.47 12.98 -5.96
C LEU A 97 -20.10 14.44 -6.21
N ILE A 98 -19.15 14.94 -5.45
CA ILE A 98 -18.55 16.27 -5.58
C ILE A 98 -17.05 16.10 -5.78
N ILE A 99 -16.47 16.88 -6.69
CA ILE A 99 -15.02 16.98 -6.91
C ILE A 99 -14.66 18.47 -6.84
N ASP A 100 -13.59 18.83 -6.17
CA ASP A 100 -13.14 20.22 -6.05
C ASP A 100 -11.62 20.31 -6.25
N TRP A 101 -11.19 21.22 -7.12
CA TRP A 101 -9.81 21.35 -7.59
C TRP A 101 -9.19 22.67 -7.12
N VAL A 102 -8.10 22.58 -6.38
CA VAL A 102 -7.34 23.70 -5.80
C VAL A 102 -6.02 23.81 -6.55
N ASP A 103 -5.76 24.91 -7.26
CA ASP A 103 -4.50 25.10 -8.00
C ASP A 103 -3.36 25.50 -7.04
N ARG A 104 -2.10 25.32 -7.47
CA ARG A 104 -0.90 25.72 -6.71
C ARG A 104 -0.92 27.23 -6.43
N ASP A 105 -0.59 27.63 -5.20
CA ASP A 105 -0.67 29.05 -4.80
C ASP A 105 0.62 29.86 -5.02
N GLU A 106 0.55 31.19 -4.81
CA GLU A 106 1.71 32.10 -4.98
C GLU A 106 2.88 31.83 -4.01
N ALA A 107 2.64 31.06 -2.93
CA ALA A 107 3.70 30.62 -2.01
C ALA A 107 4.30 29.26 -2.41
N GLY A 108 3.74 28.60 -3.43
CA GLY A 108 4.18 27.30 -3.95
C GLY A 108 3.50 26.10 -3.29
N ASN A 109 2.53 26.30 -2.39
CA ASN A 109 1.83 25.21 -1.72
C ASN A 109 1.10 24.33 -2.75
N PRO A 110 1.11 22.99 -2.59
CA PRO A 110 0.71 22.04 -3.63
C PRO A 110 -0.71 22.24 -4.15
N ALA A 111 -0.91 21.83 -5.40
CA ALA A 111 -2.24 21.65 -5.97
C ALA A 111 -2.93 20.46 -5.29
N MET A 112 -4.26 20.48 -5.25
CA MET A 112 -5.05 19.45 -4.57
C MET A 112 -6.34 19.13 -5.32
N MET A 113 -6.79 17.88 -5.19
CA MET A 113 -8.13 17.46 -5.61
C MET A 113 -8.81 16.76 -4.42
N VAL A 114 -9.95 17.29 -3.97
CA VAL A 114 -10.80 16.60 -2.99
C VAL A 114 -11.97 15.92 -3.70
N VAL A 115 -12.21 14.67 -3.33
CA VAL A 115 -13.39 13.90 -3.74
C VAL A 115 -14.27 13.70 -2.51
N VAL A 116 -15.50 14.17 -2.61
CA VAL A 116 -16.54 14.02 -1.59
C VAL A 116 -17.69 13.20 -2.17
N GLU A 117 -17.90 12.03 -1.61
CA GLU A 117 -19.07 11.20 -1.91
C GLU A 117 -19.95 11.16 -0.68
N ASN A 118 -21.15 11.74 -0.77
CA ASN A 118 -22.11 11.68 0.33
C ASN A 118 -22.83 10.33 0.25
N CYS A 119 -22.86 9.57 1.36
CA CYS A 119 -23.60 8.31 1.39
C CYS A 119 -25.09 8.49 1.04
N GLU A 120 -25.78 7.40 0.69
CA GLU A 120 -27.24 7.42 0.57
C GLU A 120 -27.93 7.77 1.90
N GLU A 121 -29.16 8.29 1.86
CA GLU A 121 -29.82 8.80 3.07
C GLU A 121 -30.10 7.69 4.11
N ASP A 122 -30.36 6.46 3.68
CA ASP A 122 -30.54 5.31 4.59
C ASP A 122 -29.21 4.68 5.06
N GLU A 123 -28.07 5.20 4.60
CA GLU A 123 -26.72 4.76 4.95
C GLU A 123 -26.01 5.66 5.99
N LYS A 124 -26.72 6.59 6.65
CA LYS A 124 -26.18 7.43 7.76
C LYS A 124 -25.61 6.64 8.96
N MET A 125 -25.94 5.36 9.08
CA MET A 125 -25.42 4.43 10.09
C MET A 125 -24.23 3.58 9.60
N LYS A 126 -23.73 3.81 8.38
CA LYS A 126 -22.66 3.03 7.72
C LYS A 126 -21.51 3.95 7.27
N SER A 127 -20.30 3.38 7.21
CA SER A 127 -19.13 3.97 6.54
C SER A 127 -19.24 3.73 5.03
N ARG A 128 -19.91 4.67 4.36
CA ARG A 128 -20.38 4.55 2.96
C ARG A 128 -20.28 5.83 2.13
N GLY A 129 -19.84 6.92 2.74
CA GLY A 129 -19.41 8.11 2.01
C GLY A 129 -17.90 8.08 1.82
N HIS A 130 -17.37 9.09 1.17
CA HIS A 130 -15.93 9.31 1.02
C HIS A 130 -15.59 10.78 1.25
N TYR A 131 -14.48 11.01 1.94
CA TYR A 131 -13.83 12.31 2.06
C TYR A 131 -12.33 12.07 1.87
N MET A 132 -11.86 12.32 0.65
CA MET A 132 -10.48 12.01 0.23
C MET A 132 -9.81 13.20 -0.43
N TRP A 133 -8.56 13.48 -0.05
CA TRP A 133 -7.71 14.49 -0.68
C TRP A 133 -6.55 13.79 -1.41
N PHE A 134 -6.32 14.19 -2.65
CA PHE A 134 -5.11 13.92 -3.42
C PHE A 134 -4.32 15.22 -3.49
N ILE A 135 -3.01 15.16 -3.29
CA ILE A 135 -2.13 16.33 -3.11
C ILE A 135 -0.88 16.10 -3.95
N ASP A 136 -0.74 16.91 -5.00
CA ASP A 136 0.34 16.89 -5.99
C ASP A 136 1.60 17.54 -5.38
N THR A 137 2.51 16.68 -4.92
CA THR A 137 3.73 17.07 -4.18
C THR A 137 5.01 17.09 -5.02
N ASP A 138 4.96 16.85 -6.33
CA ASP A 138 6.10 16.96 -7.26
C ASP A 138 5.86 17.82 -8.53
N ASP A 139 4.65 18.35 -8.73
CA ASP A 139 4.22 19.24 -9.83
C ASP A 139 4.02 18.56 -11.20
N ASP A 140 3.76 17.24 -11.23
CA ASP A 140 3.45 16.51 -12.48
C ASP A 140 1.99 16.71 -12.96
N GLY A 141 1.06 17.01 -12.05
CA GLY A 141 -0.36 17.26 -12.31
C GLY A 141 -1.28 16.02 -12.29
N ALA A 142 -0.81 14.87 -11.83
CA ALA A 142 -1.62 13.70 -11.49
C ALA A 142 -2.45 13.94 -10.22
N MET A 143 -3.56 13.21 -10.11
CA MET A 143 -4.54 13.30 -9.02
C MET A 143 -5.31 11.96 -8.92
N GLY A 144 -6.34 11.89 -8.07
CA GLY A 144 -7.25 10.76 -8.00
C GLY A 144 -8.12 10.55 -9.25
N TYR A 145 -8.38 9.29 -9.62
CA TYR A 145 -9.20 8.95 -10.79
C TYR A 145 -10.68 8.67 -10.46
N VAL A 146 -11.58 9.42 -11.11
CA VAL A 146 -13.04 9.17 -11.14
C VAL A 146 -13.44 8.65 -12.51
N ASP A 147 -14.16 7.53 -12.56
CA ASP A 147 -14.74 7.04 -13.80
C ASP A 147 -15.98 7.84 -14.17
N TYR A 148 -15.85 8.78 -15.12
CA TYR A 148 -16.96 9.58 -15.62
C TYR A 148 -17.96 8.81 -16.51
N ALA A 149 -17.77 7.51 -16.76
CA ALA A 149 -18.79 6.65 -17.36
C ALA A 149 -19.79 6.10 -16.31
N THR A 150 -19.34 5.85 -15.08
CA THR A 150 -20.17 5.32 -13.97
C THR A 150 -20.42 6.32 -12.83
N PHE A 151 -19.69 7.44 -12.79
CA PHE A 151 -19.67 8.44 -11.71
C PHE A 151 -19.26 7.84 -10.35
N GLN A 152 -18.22 7.00 -10.39
CA GLN A 152 -17.63 6.32 -9.25
C GLN A 152 -16.16 6.71 -9.10
N LEU A 153 -15.72 6.93 -7.87
CA LEU A 153 -14.30 6.95 -7.53
C LEU A 153 -13.73 5.54 -7.76
N ARG A 154 -12.66 5.43 -8.57
CA ARG A 154 -12.13 4.14 -9.06
C ARG A 154 -10.60 4.09 -8.91
N CYS A 155 -10.14 4.36 -7.69
CA CYS A 155 -8.73 4.42 -7.28
C CYS A 155 -7.86 3.21 -7.70
N TRP A 156 -8.45 2.02 -7.84
CA TRP A 156 -7.72 0.78 -8.15
C TRP A 156 -7.60 0.48 -9.65
N LEU A 157 -8.03 1.38 -10.55
CA LEU A 157 -7.84 1.19 -11.98
C LEU A 157 -6.38 1.42 -12.38
N HIS A 158 -5.85 0.52 -13.20
CA HIS A 158 -4.47 0.55 -13.69
C HIS A 158 -4.36 0.03 -15.12
N GLY A 159 -3.18 0.21 -15.72
CA GLY A 159 -2.73 -0.53 -16.90
C GLY A 159 -1.69 -1.59 -16.54
N GLY A 160 -1.79 -2.77 -17.16
CA GLY A 160 -0.84 -3.86 -16.91
C GLY A 160 -1.10 -4.53 -15.58
N ARG A 161 -0.17 -4.39 -14.64
CA ARG A 161 -0.20 -4.94 -13.27
C ARG A 161 -0.40 -3.82 -12.24
N SER A 162 0.31 -2.71 -12.43
CA SER A 162 0.53 -1.69 -11.41
C SER A 162 0.53 -0.23 -11.91
N ALA A 163 0.33 0.05 -13.20
CA ALA A 163 0.32 1.43 -13.70
C ALA A 163 -1.03 2.13 -13.40
N PHE A 164 -1.26 2.44 -12.12
CA PHE A 164 -2.49 3.06 -11.61
C PHE A 164 -2.82 4.41 -12.28
N LEU A 165 -4.12 4.67 -12.46
CA LEU A 165 -4.67 5.92 -13.02
C LEU A 165 -4.86 7.01 -11.96
N ALA A 166 -4.89 6.62 -10.68
CA ALA A 166 -4.82 7.54 -9.56
C ALA A 166 -3.36 7.70 -9.14
N ASP A 167 -3.03 8.90 -8.69
CA ASP A 167 -1.68 9.29 -8.30
C ASP A 167 -1.14 8.50 -7.09
N TYR A 168 -0.27 7.53 -7.39
CA TYR A 168 0.47 6.66 -6.46
C TYR A 168 1.89 6.37 -6.98
N HIS A 169 2.38 7.18 -7.92
CA HIS A 169 3.72 7.13 -8.50
C HIS A 169 4.47 8.41 -8.11
N GLY A 170 5.73 8.59 -8.51
CA GLY A 170 6.52 9.76 -8.12
C GLY A 170 6.52 10.02 -6.60
N GLN A 171 6.38 11.28 -6.22
CA GLN A 171 6.23 11.72 -4.83
C GLN A 171 4.84 12.36 -4.61
N ALA A 172 3.86 11.52 -4.28
CA ALA A 172 2.47 11.89 -4.02
C ALA A 172 2.07 11.91 -2.53
N ALA A 173 0.98 12.61 -2.18
CA ALA A 173 0.35 12.55 -0.87
C ALA A 173 -1.19 12.39 -0.94
N PHE A 174 -1.73 11.53 -0.07
CA PHE A 174 -3.13 11.12 -0.10
C PHE A 174 -3.74 11.03 1.31
N LEU A 175 -4.93 11.62 1.51
CA LEU A 175 -5.68 11.57 2.77
C LEU A 175 -7.04 10.90 2.53
N LYS A 176 -7.50 9.99 3.39
CA LYS A 176 -8.76 9.24 3.14
C LYS A 176 -9.54 8.81 4.40
N ILE A 177 -10.87 8.95 4.32
CA ILE A 177 -11.84 8.29 5.22
C ILE A 177 -13.09 7.88 4.45
N HIS A 178 -13.64 6.70 4.79
CA HIS A 178 -14.90 6.19 4.24
C HIS A 178 -16.14 6.74 4.99
N GLU A 179 -16.19 8.06 5.17
CA GLU A 179 -17.33 8.76 5.78
C GLU A 179 -17.70 10.00 4.96
N SER A 180 -18.99 10.35 5.00
CA SER A 180 -19.51 11.62 4.50
C SER A 180 -19.08 12.77 5.44
N PRO A 181 -18.84 14.01 4.96
CA PRO A 181 -18.31 15.09 5.81
C PRO A 181 -19.13 15.43 7.05
N GLU A 182 -20.47 15.34 6.99
CA GLU A 182 -21.38 15.66 8.10
C GLU A 182 -21.24 14.69 9.30
N LYS A 183 -20.55 13.56 9.11
CA LYS A 183 -20.23 12.56 10.14
C LYS A 183 -18.91 12.84 10.85
N ILE A 184 -18.09 13.77 10.35
CA ILE A 184 -16.72 14.00 10.82
C ILE A 184 -16.67 15.19 11.79
N ASN A 185 -15.99 15.01 12.92
CA ASN A 185 -15.88 16.03 13.98
C ASN A 185 -15.04 17.25 13.58
N ASP A 186 -13.90 17.04 12.92
CA ASP A 186 -12.99 18.08 12.45
C ASP A 186 -12.46 17.68 11.07
N LEU A 187 -12.82 18.46 10.05
CA LEU A 187 -12.58 18.14 8.64
C LEU A 187 -11.16 18.51 8.16
N ARG A 188 -10.34 19.10 9.03
CA ARG A 188 -8.90 19.28 8.83
C ARG A 188 -8.11 17.99 9.08
N LEU A 189 -8.74 17.01 9.73
CA LEU A 189 -8.18 15.69 10.05
C LEU A 189 -8.72 14.65 9.05
N ASN A 190 -8.01 13.54 8.90
CA ASN A 190 -8.49 12.38 8.15
C ASN A 190 -8.21 11.05 8.88
N TRP A 191 -8.71 9.91 8.40
CA TRP A 191 -8.39 8.59 8.99
C TRP A 191 -7.04 8.09 8.52
N GLU A 192 -6.87 7.83 7.22
CA GLU A 192 -5.57 7.67 6.58
C GLU A 192 -5.03 9.09 6.37
N ASN A 193 -4.03 9.50 7.15
CA ASN A 193 -3.71 10.91 7.36
C ASN A 193 -2.23 11.16 7.72
N PRO A 194 -1.31 11.04 6.75
CA PRO A 194 -1.53 10.70 5.34
C PRO A 194 -1.25 9.23 5.01
N PHE A 195 -1.43 8.89 3.74
CA PHE A 195 -0.58 7.96 3.00
C PHE A 195 0.37 8.80 2.12
N LEU A 196 1.68 8.54 2.20
CA LEU A 196 2.74 9.25 1.45
C LEU A 196 3.47 8.27 0.54
N PHE A 197 3.76 8.72 -0.67
CA PHE A 197 4.64 8.05 -1.62
C PHE A 197 5.88 8.93 -1.83
N TYR A 198 7.05 8.31 -2.00
CA TYR A 198 8.31 9.01 -2.17
C TYR A 198 9.05 8.47 -3.39
N ASP A 199 9.47 9.38 -4.28
CA ASP A 199 10.49 9.17 -5.30
C ASP A 199 11.82 9.74 -4.78
N PRO A 200 12.77 8.89 -4.32
CA PRO A 200 14.02 9.34 -3.71
C PRO A 200 15.20 9.44 -4.71
N ASP A 201 15.06 8.96 -5.94
CA ASP A 201 16.13 8.94 -6.95
C ASP A 201 15.83 9.81 -8.19
N GLY A 202 14.56 10.10 -8.46
CA GLY A 202 14.04 11.08 -9.40
C GLY A 202 13.62 10.51 -10.75
N ASP A 203 13.23 9.24 -10.83
CA ASP A 203 12.84 8.57 -12.08
C ASP A 203 11.34 8.66 -12.43
N GLY A 204 10.49 9.01 -11.46
CA GLY A 204 9.03 9.09 -11.59
C GLY A 204 8.25 7.93 -10.95
N LEU A 205 8.93 7.00 -10.28
CA LEU A 205 8.32 5.88 -9.53
C LEU A 205 8.53 6.05 -8.03
N SER A 206 7.73 5.35 -7.22
CA SER A 206 7.77 5.49 -5.75
C SER A 206 8.39 4.29 -5.07
N GLU A 207 9.57 4.48 -4.50
CA GLU A 207 10.38 3.41 -3.91
C GLU A 207 10.10 3.21 -2.41
N VAL A 208 9.35 4.14 -1.81
CA VAL A 208 8.98 4.12 -0.39
C VAL A 208 7.53 4.58 -0.24
N ALA A 209 6.77 3.93 0.65
CA ALA A 209 5.41 4.32 0.98
C ALA A 209 5.14 4.29 2.49
N PHE A 210 4.68 5.40 3.08
CA PHE A 210 4.35 5.51 4.51
C PHE A 210 2.85 5.75 4.71
N ARG A 211 2.15 4.80 5.36
CA ARG A 211 0.71 4.84 5.64
C ARG A 211 0.46 5.07 7.13
N LEU A 212 -0.11 6.21 7.49
CA LEU A 212 -0.32 6.64 8.88
C LEU A 212 -1.82 6.76 9.18
N LEU A 213 -2.28 6.21 10.31
CA LEU A 213 -3.69 6.21 10.68
C LEU A 213 -3.97 6.92 12.02
N ASP A 214 -4.96 7.82 12.03
CA ASP A 214 -5.66 8.26 13.23
C ASP A 214 -6.96 7.46 13.37
N THR A 215 -6.92 6.30 14.05
CA THR A 215 -8.07 5.37 14.09
C THR A 215 -9.29 6.04 14.74
N PRO A 216 -10.39 6.34 14.00
CA PRO A 216 -11.49 7.13 14.54
C PRO A 216 -12.26 6.39 15.64
N LYS A 217 -12.62 7.11 16.71
CA LYS A 217 -13.64 6.61 17.63
C LYS A 217 -15.02 6.87 17.03
N HIS A 218 -15.76 5.82 16.69
CA HIS A 218 -17.13 5.98 16.21
C HIS A 218 -18.13 6.20 17.35
N VAL A 219 -19.07 7.13 17.14
CA VAL A 219 -20.11 7.51 18.12
C VAL A 219 -21.45 7.67 17.41
N VAL A 220 -22.47 6.96 17.89
CA VAL A 220 -23.84 7.10 17.38
C VAL A 220 -24.56 8.21 18.16
N ALA A 221 -25.06 9.22 17.43
CA ALA A 221 -25.88 10.31 17.96
C ALA A 221 -26.97 10.66 16.95
N ASP A 222 -28.19 10.97 17.43
CA ASP A 222 -29.33 11.47 16.63
C ASP A 222 -29.68 10.66 15.36
N GLY A 223 -29.37 9.35 15.36
CA GLY A 223 -29.62 8.44 14.24
C GLY A 223 -28.49 8.33 13.21
N GLN A 224 -27.36 9.00 13.46
CA GLN A 224 -26.17 9.01 12.62
C GLN A 224 -24.97 8.38 13.33
N ARG A 225 -24.13 7.65 12.59
CA ARG A 225 -22.88 7.07 13.10
C ARG A 225 -21.70 7.96 12.70
N ASN A 226 -21.25 8.78 13.63
CA ASN A 226 -20.18 9.76 13.43
C ASN A 226 -18.80 9.13 13.60
N ALA A 227 -17.77 9.73 13.00
CA ALA A 227 -16.36 9.45 13.22
C ALA A 227 -15.72 10.59 14.02
N CYS A 228 -15.09 10.25 15.14
CA CYS A 228 -14.34 11.19 15.96
C CYS A 228 -12.85 10.90 15.84
N LEU A 229 -12.18 11.65 14.96
CA LEU A 229 -10.73 11.68 14.81
C LEU A 229 -10.07 12.42 15.98
N LYS A 230 -8.83 12.08 16.31
CA LYS A 230 -8.16 12.48 17.56
C LYS A 230 -7.17 13.62 17.40
N GLY A 231 -6.64 13.83 16.19
CA GLY A 231 -5.40 14.58 15.98
C GLY A 231 -4.15 13.76 16.33
N ARG A 232 -4.27 12.42 16.41
CA ARG A 232 -3.20 11.52 16.88
C ARG A 232 -3.11 10.26 16.03
N ILE A 233 -1.93 10.03 15.42
CA ILE A 233 -1.60 8.76 14.77
C ILE A 233 -1.43 7.70 15.85
N ASP A 234 -2.11 6.56 15.72
CA ASP A 234 -1.97 5.40 16.62
C ASP A 234 -1.50 4.12 15.91
N TRP A 235 -1.31 4.20 14.59
CA TRP A 235 -0.81 3.12 13.74
C TRP A 235 -0.01 3.69 12.56
N VAL A 236 1.09 3.03 12.20
CA VAL A 236 1.98 3.37 11.10
C VAL A 236 2.39 2.10 10.37
N SER A 237 2.46 2.16 9.05
CA SER A 237 3.17 1.21 8.20
C SER A 237 4.13 1.96 7.29
N MET A 238 5.32 1.42 7.11
CA MET A 238 6.39 1.96 6.26
C MET A 238 6.89 0.82 5.37
N SER A 239 6.97 1.06 4.07
CA SER A 239 7.27 0.03 3.08
C SER A 239 8.36 0.52 2.12
N TRP A 240 9.24 -0.37 1.63
CA TRP A 240 10.37 -0.04 0.75
C TRP A 240 10.60 -1.12 -0.33
N ASP A 241 10.81 -0.71 -1.58
CA ASP A 241 11.46 -1.52 -2.63
C ASP A 241 12.95 -1.41 -2.35
N MET A 242 13.60 -2.50 -1.95
CA MET A 242 15.03 -2.45 -1.65
C MET A 242 15.90 -2.83 -2.86
N ASP A 243 15.30 -3.27 -3.96
CA ASP A 243 15.93 -3.74 -5.21
C ASP A 243 16.07 -2.61 -6.24
N ASN A 244 15.13 -1.66 -6.22
CA ASN A 244 14.94 -0.56 -7.18
C ASN A 244 14.53 -1.08 -8.58
N ASP A 245 13.59 -2.03 -8.64
CA ASP A 245 13.13 -2.65 -9.89
C ASP A 245 11.64 -2.39 -10.24
N ASN A 246 10.95 -1.62 -9.41
CA ASN A 246 9.69 -0.95 -9.76
C ASN A 246 9.78 -0.35 -11.18
N ALA A 247 8.88 -0.75 -12.07
CA ALA A 247 8.88 -0.30 -13.47
C ALA A 247 7.52 -0.52 -14.16
N PRO A 248 7.17 0.26 -15.21
CA PRO A 248 5.96 0.05 -16.00
C PRO A 248 5.88 -1.33 -16.68
N GLY A 249 5.24 -2.28 -16.01
CA GLY A 249 5.07 -3.66 -16.46
C GLY A 249 5.78 -4.72 -15.61
N ASN A 250 6.56 -4.31 -14.61
CA ASN A 250 6.83 -5.12 -13.41
C ASN A 250 5.60 -5.10 -12.49
N GLU A 251 5.78 -5.63 -11.29
CA GLU A 251 4.84 -5.69 -10.18
C GLU A 251 4.68 -4.27 -9.53
N PHE A 252 4.11 -4.16 -8.32
CA PHE A 252 4.34 -3.00 -7.43
C PHE A 252 4.44 -3.51 -6.00
N ASP A 253 5.49 -4.29 -5.85
CA ASP A 253 6.14 -4.75 -4.66
C ASP A 253 6.87 -3.61 -3.95
N LEU A 254 6.93 -3.75 -2.63
CA LEU A 254 7.85 -3.05 -1.75
C LEU A 254 8.41 -4.15 -0.83
N ASP A 255 9.47 -4.83 -1.29
CA ASP A 255 10.34 -5.84 -0.63
C ASP A 255 10.05 -6.11 0.86
N MET A 256 10.06 -5.06 1.68
CA MET A 256 9.70 -5.14 3.10
C MET A 256 8.76 -4.04 3.58
N THR A 257 7.97 -4.39 4.59
CA THR A 257 7.11 -3.50 5.38
C THR A 257 7.46 -3.58 6.87
N LEU A 258 7.53 -2.43 7.54
CA LEU A 258 7.68 -2.27 8.99
C LEU A 258 6.50 -1.49 9.56
N HIS A 259 5.90 -2.01 10.62
CA HIS A 259 4.60 -1.61 11.14
C HIS A 259 4.72 -1.27 12.63
N PHE A 260 4.23 -0.10 13.05
CA PHE A 260 4.21 0.30 14.46
C PHE A 260 2.80 0.60 14.95
N ARG A 261 2.54 0.21 16.20
CA ARG A 261 1.23 0.41 16.83
C ARG A 261 1.38 0.72 18.31
N GLY A 262 0.54 1.61 18.82
CA GLY A 262 0.57 2.04 20.22
C GLY A 262 -0.20 3.34 20.44
N PRO A 263 0.10 4.09 21.51
CA PRO A 263 -0.37 5.47 21.63
C PRO A 263 0.07 6.38 20.47
N GLY A 264 1.19 6.10 19.80
CA GLY A 264 1.70 6.84 18.64
C GLY A 264 2.00 8.31 18.94
N PHE A 265 1.64 9.26 18.07
CA PHE A 265 2.00 10.68 18.22
C PHE A 265 0.91 11.66 17.75
N ASP A 266 0.80 12.81 18.43
CA ASP A 266 -0.06 13.93 17.99
C ASP A 266 0.55 14.60 16.75
N TYR A 267 -0.30 15.09 15.84
CA TYR A 267 0.09 15.79 14.62
C TYR A 267 -0.63 17.13 14.40
N THR A 268 -1.31 17.68 15.42
CA THR A 268 -2.15 18.89 15.29
C THR A 268 -1.36 20.20 15.10
N ASP A 269 -0.04 20.10 15.12
CA ASP A 269 0.95 21.12 14.74
C ASP A 269 1.43 21.01 13.28
N GLN A 270 1.19 19.89 12.58
CA GLN A 270 1.61 19.66 11.19
C GLN A 270 0.62 20.32 10.21
N ARG A 271 0.74 21.64 10.05
CA ARG A 271 -0.19 22.48 9.27
C ARG A 271 0.25 22.66 7.83
N HIS A 272 -0.64 22.31 6.90
CA HIS A 272 -0.52 22.60 5.47
C HIS A 272 -1.62 23.55 5.06
N THR A 273 -1.30 24.55 4.23
CA THR A 273 -2.22 25.60 3.79
C THR A 273 -2.09 25.79 2.28
N ASN A 274 -3.16 26.15 1.60
CA ASN A 274 -3.13 26.70 0.24
C ASN A 274 -4.11 27.89 0.22
N SER A 275 -3.74 29.04 -0.35
CA SER A 275 -4.60 30.24 -0.34
C SER A 275 -5.97 30.04 -1.01
N ASN A 276 -6.06 29.09 -1.92
CA ASN A 276 -7.22 28.83 -2.76
C ASN A 276 -8.20 27.83 -2.09
N LEU A 277 -7.76 27.12 -1.05
CA LEU A 277 -8.47 26.02 -0.37
C LEU A 277 -9.88 26.35 0.14
N ARG A 278 -10.16 27.64 0.40
CA ARG A 278 -11.46 28.11 0.90
C ARG A 278 -12.56 28.16 -0.18
N GLY A 279 -12.19 28.24 -1.45
CA GLY A 279 -13.12 28.54 -2.54
C GLY A 279 -13.98 29.80 -2.30
N LEU A 280 -15.08 29.90 -3.06
CA LEU A 280 -16.03 31.01 -3.04
C LEU A 280 -17.02 30.91 -1.86
N PRO A 281 -17.02 31.87 -0.90
CA PRO A 281 -17.93 31.83 0.24
C PRO A 281 -19.41 32.01 -0.10
N ALA A 282 -19.75 32.58 -1.26
CA ALA A 282 -21.14 32.68 -1.73
C ALA A 282 -21.74 31.31 -2.08
N ALA A 283 -20.90 30.35 -2.50
CA ALA A 283 -21.30 29.01 -2.87
C ALA A 283 -21.57 28.08 -1.66
N ASP A 284 -21.18 28.46 -0.43
CA ASP A 284 -21.40 27.67 0.80
C ASP A 284 -22.84 27.14 0.93
N SER A 285 -23.82 27.93 0.51
CA SER A 285 -25.25 27.59 0.58
C SER A 285 -25.72 26.46 -0.36
N LEU A 286 -24.82 25.97 -1.22
CA LEU A 286 -25.06 24.88 -2.18
C LEU A 286 -24.61 23.51 -1.65
N PHE A 287 -23.90 23.44 -0.53
CA PHE A 287 -23.33 22.19 0.01
C PHE A 287 -24.16 21.65 1.17
N MET A 288 -24.32 20.32 1.24
CA MET A 288 -24.98 19.64 2.38
C MET A 288 -24.24 19.90 3.71
N ASP A 289 -22.90 19.92 3.66
CA ASP A 289 -22.04 20.38 4.76
C ASP A 289 -20.93 21.25 4.18
N ALA A 290 -21.04 22.57 4.34
CA ALA A 290 -20.06 23.53 3.83
C ALA A 290 -18.73 23.54 4.62
N ARG A 291 -18.62 22.83 5.76
CA ARG A 291 -17.44 22.91 6.64
C ARG A 291 -16.13 22.49 5.95
N TRP A 292 -16.18 21.55 5.00
CA TRP A 292 -14.98 21.11 4.27
C TRP A 292 -14.53 22.10 3.19
N ARG A 293 -15.46 22.88 2.63
CA ARG A 293 -15.18 24.04 1.77
C ARG A 293 -14.72 25.26 2.57
N GLN A 294 -15.09 25.34 3.85
CA GLN A 294 -14.69 26.43 4.75
C GLN A 294 -13.25 26.30 5.28
N LEU A 295 -12.49 25.29 4.83
CA LEU A 295 -11.13 25.04 5.29
C LEU A 295 -10.13 26.08 4.76
N THR A 296 -9.09 26.31 5.56
CA THR A 296 -7.90 27.12 5.21
C THR A 296 -6.60 26.43 5.59
N GLU A 297 -6.68 25.25 6.21
CA GLU A 297 -5.57 24.37 6.52
C GLU A 297 -6.04 22.90 6.52
N LEU A 298 -5.13 21.99 6.21
CA LEU A 298 -5.21 20.55 6.49
C LEU A 298 -4.13 20.20 7.53
N LEU A 299 -4.36 19.16 8.32
CA LEU A 299 -3.44 18.72 9.39
C LEU A 299 -2.99 17.28 9.13
N TYR A 300 -1.74 17.10 8.69
CA TYR A 300 -1.16 15.78 8.41
C TYR A 300 0.39 15.83 8.46
N PRO A 301 1.08 14.78 8.94
CA PRO A 301 2.52 14.64 8.78
C PRO A 301 2.95 14.73 7.29
N GLY A 302 3.69 15.76 6.89
CA GLY A 302 4.25 15.85 5.53
C GLY A 302 5.50 14.98 5.32
N HIS A 303 5.95 14.80 4.08
CA HIS A 303 7.12 13.98 3.71
C HIS A 303 8.35 14.25 4.59
N ASP A 304 8.78 15.51 4.71
CA ASP A 304 9.91 15.96 5.55
C ASP A 304 9.77 15.64 7.05
N ALA A 305 8.54 15.55 7.53
CA ALA A 305 8.20 15.44 8.95
C ALA A 305 7.93 14.00 9.39
N ALA A 306 7.40 13.15 8.51
CA ALA A 306 6.89 11.82 8.85
C ALA A 306 7.91 10.94 9.58
N TRP A 307 9.13 10.80 9.04
CA TRP A 307 10.21 10.00 9.66
C TRP A 307 10.52 10.42 11.09
N ASN A 308 10.73 11.73 11.30
CA ASN A 308 11.04 12.32 12.59
C ASN A 308 9.89 12.13 13.60
N LEU A 309 8.64 12.26 13.16
CA LEU A 309 7.48 12.05 14.00
C LEU A 309 7.36 10.57 14.41
N ILE A 310 7.56 9.65 13.47
CA ILE A 310 7.48 8.19 13.71
C ILE A 310 8.55 7.74 14.72
N PHE A 311 9.82 8.08 14.51
CA PHE A 311 10.93 7.57 15.31
C PHE A 311 11.32 8.42 16.54
N HIS A 312 10.92 9.70 16.62
CA HIS A 312 11.32 10.58 17.74
C HIS A 312 10.14 11.17 18.53
N ARG A 313 8.91 11.09 18.03
CA ARG A 313 7.68 11.49 18.75
C ARG A 313 6.74 10.33 19.03
N GLY A 314 6.87 9.21 18.31
CA GLY A 314 6.02 8.03 18.44
C GLY A 314 6.20 7.27 19.76
N GLU A 315 5.08 7.07 20.47
CA GLU A 315 4.98 6.20 21.64
C GLU A 315 4.40 4.83 21.19
N TRP A 316 5.26 3.85 20.89
CA TRP A 316 4.84 2.54 20.35
C TRP A 316 4.75 1.44 21.43
N LYS A 317 4.21 0.27 21.04
CA LYS A 317 3.96 -0.90 21.89
C LYS A 317 4.10 -2.25 21.20
N GLU A 318 3.86 -2.27 19.89
CA GLU A 318 3.98 -3.43 19.03
C GLU A 318 4.76 -2.96 17.78
N ALA A 319 5.78 -3.71 17.37
CA ALA A 319 6.44 -3.57 16.08
C ALA A 319 6.28 -4.88 15.30
N TRP A 320 5.72 -4.82 14.10
CA TRP A 320 5.59 -5.98 13.21
C TRP A 320 6.39 -5.74 11.94
N PHE A 321 6.92 -6.80 11.37
CA PHE A 321 7.67 -6.79 10.11
C PHE A 321 7.01 -7.79 9.16
N THR A 322 7.00 -7.46 7.88
CA THR A 322 6.58 -8.38 6.81
C THR A 322 7.52 -8.20 5.63
N TYR A 323 7.96 -9.29 5.03
CA TYR A 323 8.83 -9.31 3.86
C TYR A 323 8.11 -10.08 2.75
N ASP A 324 8.02 -9.50 1.54
CA ASP A 324 7.52 -10.16 0.34
C ASP A 324 8.64 -11.10 -0.17
N GLU A 325 8.49 -12.41 0.05
CA GLU A 325 9.60 -13.34 -0.18
C GLU A 325 9.64 -13.90 -1.61
N ASP A 326 8.62 -13.63 -2.46
CA ASP A 326 8.54 -14.14 -3.84
C ASP A 326 8.19 -13.15 -4.98
N ASP A 327 7.88 -11.87 -4.71
CA ASP A 327 7.62 -10.76 -5.67
C ASP A 327 6.35 -10.98 -6.50
N ASP A 328 5.20 -10.82 -5.85
CA ASP A 328 3.90 -10.80 -6.57
C ASP A 328 2.84 -9.83 -6.02
N CYS A 329 3.24 -8.84 -5.20
CA CYS A 329 2.32 -7.76 -4.81
C CYS A 329 1.94 -6.84 -5.99
N GLU A 330 0.69 -6.91 -6.42
CA GLU A 330 0.10 -6.06 -7.48
C GLU A 330 -0.90 -5.02 -6.90
N ARG A 331 -0.53 -4.32 -5.80
CA ARG A 331 -1.47 -3.46 -5.03
C ARG A 331 -0.96 -2.04 -4.78
N TRP A 332 -1.75 -1.04 -5.18
CA TRP A 332 -1.53 0.38 -4.84
C TRP A 332 -1.46 0.68 -3.33
N GLU A 333 -1.96 -0.22 -2.49
CA GLU A 333 -1.87 -0.08 -1.03
C GLU A 333 -0.45 -0.32 -0.50
N ARG A 334 0.46 -0.86 -1.33
CA ARG A 334 1.93 -0.89 -1.20
C ARG A 334 2.38 -1.14 0.27
N VAL A 335 1.78 -2.15 0.90
CA VAL A 335 1.90 -2.52 2.32
C VAL A 335 1.57 -4.00 2.45
N GLU A 336 2.56 -4.78 2.89
CA GLU A 336 2.38 -6.16 3.33
C GLU A 336 2.23 -6.24 4.84
N MET A 337 1.41 -7.18 5.31
CA MET A 337 0.93 -7.11 6.69
C MET A 337 0.45 -8.44 7.25
N TYR A 338 1.38 -9.29 7.66
CA TYR A 338 1.05 -10.51 8.42
C TYR A 338 0.73 -10.18 9.89
N GLN A 339 -0.35 -10.75 10.41
CA GLN A 339 -0.82 -10.56 11.79
C GLN A 339 -0.31 -11.69 12.71
N PRO A 340 -0.04 -11.43 14.01
CA PRO A 340 0.39 -12.45 14.98
C PRO A 340 -0.78 -13.39 15.33
N LEU A 341 -1.00 -14.36 14.44
CA LEU A 341 -2.17 -15.25 14.37
C LEU A 341 -1.75 -16.63 13.82
N ASP A 342 -2.71 -17.47 13.46
CA ASP A 342 -2.44 -18.87 13.14
C ASP A 342 -1.64 -19.06 11.83
N ALA A 343 -0.51 -19.74 11.93
CA ALA A 343 0.39 -20.02 10.80
C ALA A 343 -0.30 -20.76 9.64
N PHE A 344 -1.32 -21.59 9.91
CA PHE A 344 -1.88 -22.54 8.93
C PHE A 344 -3.32 -22.22 8.46
N LYS A 345 -4.10 -21.43 9.20
CA LYS A 345 -5.43 -20.98 8.74
C LYS A 345 -5.30 -20.01 7.56
N VAL A 346 -5.97 -20.27 6.45
CA VAL A 346 -5.94 -19.38 5.26
C VAL A 346 -7.26 -18.63 5.09
N GLY A 347 -7.18 -17.31 5.01
CA GLY A 347 -8.17 -16.42 4.41
C GLY A 347 -8.65 -15.25 5.26
N PRO A 348 -9.23 -14.22 4.63
CA PRO A 348 -9.65 -13.00 5.29
C PRO A 348 -10.68 -13.28 6.38
N TRP A 349 -10.47 -12.70 7.56
CA TRP A 349 -11.33 -12.81 8.75
C TRP A 349 -11.50 -14.23 9.32
N LYS A 350 -10.63 -15.19 8.93
CA LYS A 350 -10.62 -16.57 9.46
C LYS A 350 -9.58 -16.82 10.57
N GLY A 351 -8.77 -15.82 10.92
CA GLY A 351 -7.83 -15.87 12.05
C GLY A 351 -6.48 -16.56 11.76
N GLY A 352 -6.01 -16.52 10.51
CA GLY A 352 -4.62 -16.82 10.14
C GLY A 352 -3.72 -15.59 10.19
N VAL A 353 -2.43 -15.72 9.85
CA VAL A 353 -1.55 -14.55 9.69
C VAL A 353 -2.04 -13.60 8.57
N ASP A 354 -2.67 -14.16 7.54
CA ASP A 354 -3.30 -13.47 6.40
C ASP A 354 -4.75 -13.00 6.68
N ASN A 355 -5.10 -12.80 7.96
CA ASN A 355 -6.47 -12.50 8.38
C ASN A 355 -6.98 -11.11 7.96
N ASN A 356 -6.10 -10.14 7.67
CA ASN A 356 -6.51 -8.91 7.01
C ASN A 356 -6.80 -9.21 5.53
N ALA A 357 -7.90 -8.67 5.00
CA ALA A 357 -8.25 -8.79 3.58
C ALA A 357 -7.33 -8.00 2.63
N GLN A 358 -6.17 -7.54 3.10
CA GLN A 358 -5.05 -7.05 2.27
C GLN A 358 -3.89 -8.05 2.17
N SER A 359 -3.67 -8.94 3.16
CA SER A 359 -2.46 -9.78 3.28
C SER A 359 -2.48 -11.07 2.46
N ASP A 360 -1.33 -11.52 1.97
CA ASP A 360 -1.32 -12.52 0.91
C ASP A 360 -1.38 -13.97 1.48
N PRO A 361 -2.23 -14.86 0.92
CA PRO A 361 -2.49 -16.18 1.50
C PRO A 361 -1.24 -17.02 1.83
N ALA A 362 -0.22 -16.96 0.97
CA ALA A 362 1.13 -17.49 1.15
C ALA A 362 2.06 -16.69 0.23
N GLY A 363 3.34 -16.63 0.59
CA GLY A 363 4.37 -15.80 -0.03
C GLY A 363 5.19 -15.14 1.07
N ASP A 364 4.58 -14.16 1.75
CA ASP A 364 5.19 -13.36 2.82
C ASP A 364 5.83 -14.16 3.98
N ARG A 365 6.87 -13.54 4.57
CA ARG A 365 7.33 -13.80 5.95
C ARG A 365 6.90 -12.68 6.89
N GLY A 366 6.15 -13.02 7.94
CA GLY A 366 5.72 -12.09 9.01
C GLY A 366 6.42 -12.35 10.34
N GLU A 367 6.79 -11.29 11.06
CA GLU A 367 7.52 -11.35 12.34
C GLU A 367 7.00 -10.28 13.31
N TRP A 368 6.97 -10.58 14.61
CA TRP A 368 6.24 -9.76 15.58
C TRP A 368 7.00 -9.57 16.90
N ASP A 369 7.39 -8.32 17.17
CA ASP A 369 7.79 -7.79 18.49
C ASP A 369 6.53 -7.22 19.16
N LYS A 370 5.94 -7.97 20.09
CA LYS A 370 4.65 -7.66 20.73
C LYS A 370 4.77 -6.85 22.03
N ASP A 371 5.99 -6.51 22.47
CA ASP A 371 6.23 -5.63 23.63
C ASP A 371 7.07 -4.36 23.34
N PHE A 372 7.53 -4.20 22.09
CA PHE A 372 8.41 -3.16 21.56
C PHE A 372 9.84 -3.19 22.12
N SER A 373 10.29 -4.34 22.64
CA SER A 373 11.66 -4.51 23.18
C SER A 373 12.75 -4.28 22.14
N GLY A 374 12.50 -4.63 20.87
CA GLY A 374 13.41 -4.39 19.75
C GLY A 374 13.32 -2.99 19.16
N CYS A 375 12.29 -2.22 19.52
CA CYS A 375 12.08 -0.83 19.07
C CYS A 375 12.07 -0.65 17.55
N GLY A 376 11.63 -1.67 16.78
CA GLY A 376 11.63 -1.62 15.31
C GLY A 376 13.00 -1.69 14.64
N GLN A 377 14.02 -2.17 15.35
CA GLN A 377 15.36 -2.37 14.80
C GLN A 377 15.43 -3.69 14.00
N LEU A 378 16.36 -3.79 13.05
CA LEU A 378 16.52 -4.96 12.19
C LEU A 378 17.85 -5.66 12.43
N TYR A 379 18.00 -6.91 11.99
CA TYR A 379 19.29 -7.58 11.89
C TYR A 379 19.38 -8.44 10.63
N VAL A 380 20.60 -8.87 10.27
CA VAL A 380 20.81 -9.88 9.22
C VAL A 380 21.23 -11.17 9.89
N ALA A 381 20.35 -12.18 9.83
CA ALA A 381 20.50 -13.44 10.53
C ALA A 381 21.66 -14.27 9.95
N PRO A 382 22.59 -14.80 10.77
CA PRO A 382 23.61 -15.72 10.28
C PRO A 382 23.04 -17.02 9.68
N PHE A 383 21.92 -17.51 10.24
CA PHE A 383 21.39 -18.83 9.95
C PHE A 383 20.73 -18.97 8.56
N ASP A 384 19.98 -17.97 8.11
CA ASP A 384 19.33 -17.97 6.78
C ASP A 384 19.76 -16.79 5.87
N GLY A 385 20.54 -15.83 6.40
CA GLY A 385 21.07 -14.69 5.66
C GLY A 385 20.07 -13.57 5.37
N ARG A 386 18.83 -13.67 5.89
CA ARG A 386 17.73 -12.75 5.60
C ARG A 386 17.75 -11.56 6.55
N ILE A 387 16.91 -10.56 6.26
CA ILE A 387 16.62 -9.43 7.17
C ILE A 387 15.52 -9.89 8.14
N HIS A 388 15.74 -9.73 9.44
CA HIS A 388 14.81 -10.12 10.52
C HIS A 388 14.56 -8.94 11.46
N LEU A 389 13.40 -8.93 12.12
CA LEU A 389 13.03 -7.97 13.15
C LEU A 389 13.73 -8.30 14.48
N PHE A 390 14.59 -7.39 14.96
CA PHE A 390 15.14 -7.49 16.32
C PHE A 390 14.02 -7.33 17.35
N GLY A 391 14.03 -8.14 18.41
CA GLY A 391 13.00 -8.15 19.45
C GLY A 391 11.73 -8.94 19.11
N ALA A 392 11.63 -9.55 17.93
CA ALA A 392 10.49 -10.40 17.61
C ALA A 392 10.51 -11.69 18.43
N GLU A 393 9.40 -12.04 19.08
CA GLU A 393 9.33 -13.27 19.88
C GLU A 393 9.03 -14.51 19.02
N GLU A 394 8.30 -14.33 17.92
CA GLU A 394 7.95 -15.37 16.95
C GLU A 394 7.86 -14.81 15.52
N GLY A 395 7.99 -15.68 14.52
CA GLY A 395 7.87 -15.36 13.10
C GLY A 395 7.44 -16.56 12.26
N VAL A 396 6.78 -16.30 11.12
CA VAL A 396 6.27 -17.32 10.18
C VAL A 396 6.50 -16.89 8.74
N TRP A 397 7.12 -17.75 7.94
CA TRP A 397 7.14 -17.66 6.48
C TRP A 397 6.23 -18.74 5.89
N ARG A 398 5.24 -18.31 5.09
CA ARG A 398 4.44 -19.23 4.25
C ARG A 398 5.05 -19.27 2.87
N VAL A 399 5.60 -20.39 2.45
CA VAL A 399 6.32 -20.48 1.18
C VAL A 399 5.34 -20.65 0.01
N ASP A 400 5.32 -19.70 -0.91
CA ASP A 400 5.19 -20.01 -2.34
C ASP A 400 6.58 -19.86 -3.02
N GLN A 401 6.82 -20.66 -4.06
CA GLN A 401 8.03 -20.61 -4.89
C GLN A 401 7.71 -20.25 -6.34
N LEU A 402 6.42 -20.07 -6.66
CA LEU A 402 5.87 -20.01 -8.01
C LEU A 402 4.94 -18.81 -8.22
N THR A 403 4.87 -17.87 -7.27
CA THR A 403 4.08 -16.63 -7.32
C THR A 403 2.62 -16.86 -7.73
N THR A 404 1.91 -17.69 -6.94
CA THR A 404 0.55 -18.15 -7.27
C THR A 404 -0.51 -17.84 -6.22
N PHE A 405 -0.13 -17.24 -5.09
CA PHE A 405 -0.99 -17.03 -3.92
C PHE A 405 -1.02 -15.58 -3.42
N TYR A 406 -0.75 -14.60 -4.30
CA TYR A 406 -0.89 -13.17 -4.01
C TYR A 406 -2.34 -12.62 -3.93
N GLN A 407 -2.43 -11.33 -3.64
CA GLN A 407 -3.59 -10.47 -3.86
C GLN A 407 -3.34 -9.38 -4.93
N GLY A 408 -3.90 -9.56 -6.12
CA GLY A 408 -3.98 -8.51 -7.14
C GLY A 408 -5.26 -7.67 -7.03
N MET A 409 -5.20 -6.42 -7.51
CA MET A 409 -6.39 -5.56 -7.60
C MET A 409 -7.24 -5.83 -8.86
N GLY A 410 -8.29 -6.63 -8.69
CA GLY A 410 -9.48 -6.67 -9.53
C GLY A 410 -9.49 -7.69 -10.68
N LEU A 411 -10.41 -8.68 -10.63
CA LEU A 411 -11.12 -9.25 -11.80
C LEU A 411 -12.05 -10.43 -11.45
N LEU A 412 -13.36 -10.29 -11.71
CA LEU A 412 -14.15 -11.40 -12.29
C LEU A 412 -15.50 -10.99 -12.94
N TYR A 413 -16.22 -9.97 -12.43
CA TYR A 413 -17.64 -9.76 -12.78
C TYR A 413 -18.06 -8.49 -13.54
N ASP A 414 -17.23 -7.46 -13.67
CA ASP A 414 -17.46 -6.30 -14.58
C ASP A 414 -16.23 -5.90 -15.43
N GLY A 415 -15.06 -6.48 -15.14
CA GLY A 415 -13.76 -6.12 -15.72
C GLY A 415 -12.80 -5.44 -14.75
N TYR A 416 -13.31 -4.77 -13.71
CA TYR A 416 -12.52 -3.99 -12.73
C TYR A 416 -13.21 -3.94 -11.35
N GLY A 417 -13.81 -5.05 -10.93
CA GLY A 417 -14.68 -5.10 -9.75
C GLY A 417 -13.90 -4.94 -8.45
N PRO A 418 -14.56 -4.59 -7.33
CA PRO A 418 -13.93 -4.47 -6.01
C PRO A 418 -13.55 -5.83 -5.39
N GLU A 419 -13.59 -6.91 -6.18
CA GLU A 419 -13.19 -8.26 -5.78
C GLU A 419 -11.71 -8.46 -6.13
N ARG A 420 -10.89 -8.72 -5.11
CA ARG A 420 -9.45 -8.95 -5.25
C ARG A 420 -9.19 -10.23 -6.02
N VAL A 421 -8.20 -10.20 -6.91
CA VAL A 421 -7.63 -11.42 -7.51
C VAL A 421 -6.87 -12.12 -6.39
N ARG A 422 -7.40 -13.22 -5.88
CA ARG A 422 -6.79 -13.96 -4.77
C ARG A 422 -7.09 -15.44 -4.91
N ARG A 423 -6.06 -16.27 -4.71
CA ARG A 423 -6.19 -17.73 -4.70
C ARG A 423 -5.82 -18.24 -3.30
N GLU A 424 -6.73 -18.93 -2.63
CA GLU A 424 -6.41 -19.56 -1.34
C GLU A 424 -5.72 -20.92 -1.58
N PRO A 425 -4.49 -21.15 -1.07
CA PRO A 425 -3.87 -22.48 -1.06
C PRO A 425 -4.62 -23.44 -0.12
N THR A 426 -4.47 -24.73 -0.38
CA THR A 426 -4.97 -25.82 0.49
C THR A 426 -3.89 -26.38 1.43
N SER A 427 -2.63 -26.08 1.14
CA SER A 427 -1.41 -26.62 1.75
C SER A 427 -0.21 -25.84 1.18
N PHE A 428 0.76 -25.49 2.01
CA PHE A 428 1.97 -24.73 1.66
C PHE A 428 3.07 -25.08 2.67
N PRO A 429 4.35 -25.15 2.27
CA PRO A 429 5.44 -25.28 3.23
C PRO A 429 5.48 -24.08 4.16
N THR A 430 5.81 -24.31 5.43
CA THR A 430 5.84 -23.27 6.47
C THR A 430 7.17 -23.31 7.21
N VAL A 431 7.83 -22.16 7.35
CA VAL A 431 8.99 -21.99 8.24
C VAL A 431 8.54 -21.17 9.45
N HIS A 432 8.86 -21.64 10.64
CA HIS A 432 8.58 -20.99 11.91
C HIS A 432 9.89 -20.60 12.60
N TYR A 433 9.91 -19.41 13.19
CA TYR A 433 11.06 -18.82 13.88
C TYR A 433 10.65 -18.42 15.29
N ALA A 434 11.51 -18.64 16.28
CA ALA A 434 11.26 -18.20 17.65
C ALA A 434 12.55 -17.81 18.40
N ASP A 435 12.43 -16.81 19.28
CA ASP A 435 13.41 -16.48 20.32
C ASP A 435 13.01 -17.26 21.59
N THR A 436 13.87 -18.19 22.03
CA THR A 436 13.57 -19.05 23.20
C THR A 436 14.29 -18.66 24.49
N ASP A 437 15.18 -17.65 24.48
CA ASP A 437 15.85 -17.13 25.68
C ASP A 437 15.53 -15.65 26.01
N ALA A 438 14.79 -14.97 25.12
CA ALA A 438 14.35 -13.59 25.17
C ALA A 438 15.51 -12.56 25.08
N ASN A 439 16.43 -12.78 24.14
CA ASN A 439 17.54 -11.87 23.85
C ASN A 439 17.32 -10.93 22.63
N GLY A 440 16.24 -11.13 21.87
CA GLY A 440 15.83 -10.35 20.72
C GLY A 440 16.29 -10.90 19.36
N PHE A 441 16.89 -12.10 19.33
CA PHE A 441 17.29 -12.81 18.11
C PHE A 441 16.66 -14.21 18.09
N PHE A 442 16.15 -14.66 16.94
CA PHE A 442 15.66 -16.04 16.80
C PHE A 442 16.80 -17.06 16.93
N ASP A 443 16.66 -18.03 17.84
CA ASP A 443 17.56 -19.18 17.98
C ASP A 443 16.97 -20.49 17.45
N LEU A 444 15.64 -20.56 17.34
CA LEU A 444 14.90 -21.75 16.94
C LEU A 444 14.27 -21.56 15.56
N ILE A 445 14.54 -22.52 14.67
CA ILE A 445 13.92 -22.61 13.34
C ILE A 445 13.25 -23.99 13.21
N GLU A 446 11.99 -24.00 12.79
CA GLU A 446 11.16 -25.19 12.59
C GLU A 446 10.58 -25.18 11.18
N TYR A 447 10.56 -26.33 10.53
CA TYR A 447 10.14 -26.50 9.13
C TYR A 447 9.02 -27.53 9.03
N ASP A 448 7.95 -27.18 8.31
CA ASP A 448 6.93 -28.06 7.71
C ASP A 448 7.16 -27.96 6.19
N LEU A 449 7.66 -29.04 5.56
CA LEU A 449 8.09 -29.00 4.17
C LEU A 449 7.12 -29.67 3.18
N ASP A 450 6.17 -30.49 3.65
CA ASP A 450 5.11 -31.07 2.79
C ASP A 450 3.73 -30.40 2.93
N GLY A 451 3.55 -29.55 3.94
CA GLY A 451 2.35 -28.73 4.15
C GLY A 451 1.23 -29.42 4.90
N ASP A 452 1.51 -30.47 5.70
CA ASP A 452 0.52 -31.18 6.52
C ASP A 452 0.22 -30.54 7.88
N THR A 453 0.87 -29.42 8.21
CA THR A 453 0.80 -28.65 9.47
C THR A 453 1.60 -29.24 10.65
N VAL A 454 2.51 -30.19 10.40
CA VAL A 454 3.42 -30.76 11.40
C VAL A 454 4.87 -30.48 11.03
N TYR A 455 5.59 -29.71 11.86
CA TYR A 455 7.02 -29.46 11.66
C TYR A 455 7.83 -30.77 11.75
N GLU A 456 8.46 -31.22 10.67
CA GLU A 456 9.24 -32.47 10.63
C GLU A 456 10.72 -32.25 10.99
N GLU A 457 11.24 -31.02 10.80
CA GLU A 457 12.61 -30.65 11.15
C GLU A 457 12.66 -29.45 12.11
N ARG A 458 13.38 -29.63 13.22
CA ARG A 458 13.61 -28.63 14.27
C ARG A 458 15.11 -28.36 14.42
N VAL A 459 15.50 -27.09 14.50
CA VAL A 459 16.88 -26.62 14.56
C VAL A 459 17.01 -25.51 15.60
N SER A 460 17.64 -25.79 16.75
CA SER A 460 18.09 -24.74 17.67
C SER A 460 19.58 -24.45 17.44
N LEU A 461 19.92 -23.17 17.33
CA LEU A 461 21.31 -22.71 17.20
C LEU A 461 22.12 -23.08 18.45
N PHE A 462 21.51 -23.08 19.65
CA PHE A 462 22.16 -23.53 20.88
C PHE A 462 22.47 -25.03 20.88
N GLU A 463 21.58 -25.87 20.35
CA GLU A 463 21.84 -27.32 20.17
C GLU A 463 22.95 -27.56 19.13
N LEU A 464 23.04 -26.71 18.09
CA LEU A 464 24.18 -26.69 17.18
C LEU A 464 25.46 -26.10 17.81
N GLY A 465 25.38 -25.34 18.91
CA GLY A 465 26.51 -24.63 19.52
C GLY A 465 26.98 -23.41 18.70
N LEU A 466 26.04 -22.76 18.01
CA LEU A 466 26.19 -21.50 17.28
C LEU A 466 25.68 -20.34 18.15
N SER A 467 25.88 -19.10 17.67
CA SER A 467 25.16 -17.93 18.21
C SER A 467 24.21 -17.38 17.15
N ASP A 468 22.98 -17.22 17.61
CA ASP A 468 21.96 -16.24 17.27
C ASP A 468 22.44 -14.78 17.12
N THR A 469 23.13 -14.24 18.13
CA THR A 469 23.41 -12.80 18.26
C THR A 469 24.28 -12.26 17.12
N THR A 470 23.92 -11.08 16.63
CA THR A 470 24.61 -10.41 15.51
C THR A 470 24.54 -8.88 15.64
N ARG A 471 25.03 -8.14 14.65
CA ARG A 471 25.02 -6.67 14.66
C ARG A 471 23.63 -6.12 14.31
N VAL A 472 22.89 -5.68 15.33
CA VAL A 472 21.64 -4.92 15.17
C VAL A 472 21.85 -3.68 14.28
N ILE A 473 20.82 -3.34 13.51
CA ILE A 473 20.72 -2.24 12.56
C ILE A 473 19.65 -1.29 13.09
N SER A 474 20.07 -0.07 13.44
CA SER A 474 19.17 0.96 13.96
C SER A 474 18.38 1.59 12.81
N THR A 475 17.20 1.07 12.51
CA THR A 475 16.32 1.50 11.41
C THR A 475 16.06 3.01 11.44
N ALA A 476 15.87 3.60 12.63
CA ALA A 476 15.70 5.05 12.81
C ALA A 476 16.85 5.92 12.27
N ASN A 477 18.05 5.33 12.09
CA ASN A 477 19.24 6.00 11.54
C ASN A 477 19.44 5.70 10.04
N MET A 478 18.56 4.92 9.41
CA MET A 478 18.55 4.68 7.96
C MET A 478 17.70 5.76 7.29
N GLU A 479 18.06 7.02 7.52
CA GLU A 479 17.28 8.21 7.09
C GLU A 479 17.17 8.35 5.56
N THR A 480 17.93 7.56 4.77
CA THR A 480 17.89 7.61 3.31
C THR A 480 17.44 6.29 2.71
N TYR A 481 16.64 6.35 1.64
CA TYR A 481 16.28 5.20 0.81
C TYR A 481 17.48 4.32 0.48
N ALA A 482 18.58 4.95 0.06
CA ALA A 482 19.79 4.25 -0.34
C ALA A 482 20.48 3.46 0.80
N ASP A 483 20.12 3.65 2.09
CA ASP A 483 20.56 2.75 3.17
C ASP A 483 19.85 1.40 3.15
N PHE A 484 18.58 1.37 2.74
CA PHE A 484 17.80 0.15 2.51
C PHE A 484 18.31 -0.58 1.27
N HIS A 485 18.48 0.11 0.14
CA HIS A 485 19.06 -0.50 -1.07
C HIS A 485 20.47 -1.10 -0.79
N ARG A 486 21.35 -0.37 -0.08
CA ARG A 486 22.66 -0.89 0.37
C ARG A 486 22.56 -2.05 1.36
N LEU A 487 21.43 -2.26 2.05
CA LEU A 487 21.17 -3.42 2.89
C LEU A 487 20.78 -4.63 2.02
N GLN A 488 19.89 -4.45 1.05
CA GLN A 488 19.46 -5.50 0.13
C GLN A 488 20.59 -5.96 -0.81
N GLU A 489 21.34 -5.06 -1.45
CA GLU A 489 22.56 -5.40 -2.21
C GLU A 489 23.49 -6.36 -1.42
N ARG A 490 23.71 -6.03 -0.14
CA ARG A 490 24.59 -6.77 0.78
C ARG A 490 23.99 -8.14 1.18
N VAL A 491 22.68 -8.21 1.34
CA VAL A 491 21.93 -9.43 1.68
C VAL A 491 21.88 -10.37 0.49
N ALA A 492 21.47 -9.89 -0.69
CA ALA A 492 21.48 -10.63 -1.95
C ALA A 492 22.87 -11.20 -2.31
N GLU A 493 23.93 -10.38 -2.26
CA GLU A 493 25.31 -10.85 -2.46
C GLU A 493 25.82 -11.74 -1.31
N GLY A 494 25.19 -11.69 -0.13
CA GLY A 494 25.39 -12.63 0.96
C GLY A 494 24.81 -14.01 0.63
N GLN A 495 23.56 -14.06 0.19
CA GLN A 495 22.88 -15.29 -0.25
C GLN A 495 23.60 -15.93 -1.44
N TRP A 496 23.89 -15.16 -2.48
CA TRP A 496 24.52 -15.67 -3.69
C TRP A 496 25.93 -16.23 -3.42
N ARG A 497 26.74 -15.55 -2.61
CA ARG A 497 28.06 -16.05 -2.21
C ARG A 497 27.99 -17.32 -1.36
N HIS A 498 26.97 -17.44 -0.49
CA HIS A 498 26.71 -18.66 0.25
C HIS A 498 26.35 -19.80 -0.72
N ALA A 499 25.41 -19.59 -1.65
CA ALA A 499 25.00 -20.56 -2.66
C ALA A 499 26.15 -21.10 -3.51
N MET A 500 27.03 -20.20 -4.00
CA MET A 500 28.23 -20.59 -4.75
C MET A 500 29.22 -21.41 -3.90
N THR A 501 29.25 -21.18 -2.58
CA THR A 501 30.04 -21.98 -1.64
C THR A 501 29.45 -23.37 -1.46
N VAL A 502 28.13 -23.50 -1.21
CA VAL A 502 27.45 -24.81 -1.12
C VAL A 502 27.57 -25.59 -2.43
N MET A 503 27.48 -24.91 -3.58
CA MET A 503 27.69 -25.51 -4.90
C MET A 503 29.12 -26.05 -5.10
N SER A 504 30.14 -25.35 -4.57
CA SER A 504 31.53 -25.85 -4.58
C SER A 504 31.69 -27.10 -3.72
N VAL A 505 31.06 -27.13 -2.53
CA VAL A 505 31.02 -28.30 -1.64
C VAL A 505 30.30 -29.48 -2.30
N ALA A 506 29.11 -29.25 -2.87
CA ALA A 506 28.34 -30.26 -3.60
C ALA A 506 29.14 -30.87 -4.78
N GLY A 507 29.92 -30.05 -5.48
CA GLY A 507 30.83 -30.50 -6.54
C GLY A 507 31.94 -31.45 -6.05
N GLN A 508 32.48 -31.26 -4.84
CA GLN A 508 33.47 -32.16 -4.25
C GLN A 508 32.89 -33.55 -3.93
N TYR A 509 31.60 -33.61 -3.58
CA TYR A 509 30.85 -34.86 -3.38
C TYR A 509 30.23 -35.41 -4.68
N ALA A 510 30.61 -34.86 -5.83
CA ALA A 510 30.16 -35.23 -7.18
C ALA A 510 28.62 -35.22 -7.35
N LEU A 511 27.93 -34.34 -6.62
CA LEU A 511 26.49 -34.18 -6.76
C LEU A 511 26.13 -33.53 -8.12
N PRO A 512 25.04 -33.96 -8.77
CA PRO A 512 24.64 -33.48 -10.10
C PRO A 512 23.96 -32.11 -10.03
N THR A 513 24.71 -31.06 -9.68
CA THR A 513 24.21 -29.70 -9.44
C THR A 513 23.42 -29.10 -10.63
N SER A 514 23.62 -29.63 -11.86
CA SER A 514 22.90 -29.22 -13.08
C SER A 514 21.37 -29.31 -13.03
N TRP A 515 20.78 -30.02 -12.05
CA TRP A 515 19.33 -29.97 -11.82
C TRP A 515 18.82 -28.56 -11.47
N TYR A 516 19.66 -27.77 -10.79
CA TYR A 516 19.33 -26.42 -10.34
C TYR A 516 19.74 -25.32 -11.34
N ALA A 517 20.02 -25.67 -12.59
CA ALA A 517 20.47 -24.73 -13.62
C ALA A 517 19.62 -23.45 -13.80
N PRO A 518 18.27 -23.45 -13.61
CA PRO A 518 17.49 -22.21 -13.63
C PRO A 518 17.93 -21.18 -12.58
N MET A 519 18.31 -21.64 -11.38
CA MET A 519 18.76 -20.83 -10.25
C MET A 519 20.24 -20.40 -10.34
N MET A 520 21.01 -20.96 -11.27
CA MET A 520 22.46 -20.72 -11.38
C MET A 520 22.85 -19.42 -12.11
N HIS A 521 21.87 -18.71 -12.68
CA HIS A 521 22.12 -17.57 -13.57
C HIS A 521 21.24 -16.35 -13.21
N PRO A 522 21.34 -15.82 -11.97
CA PRO A 522 20.55 -14.69 -11.53
C PRO A 522 20.86 -13.40 -12.30
N ARG A 523 19.84 -12.56 -12.50
CA ARG A 523 19.87 -11.35 -13.34
C ARG A 523 19.76 -10.03 -12.57
N SER A 524 18.86 -9.94 -11.59
CA SER A 524 18.59 -8.77 -10.74
C SER A 524 19.33 -8.83 -9.39
N ILE A 525 19.07 -7.90 -8.47
CA ILE A 525 19.45 -8.07 -7.06
C ILE A 525 18.53 -9.17 -6.45
N ARG A 526 17.24 -9.17 -6.79
CA ARG A 526 16.25 -10.14 -6.32
C ARG A 526 16.58 -11.58 -6.67
N GLU A 527 16.90 -11.87 -7.93
CA GLU A 527 17.27 -13.23 -8.34
C GLU A 527 18.51 -13.72 -7.57
N ARG A 528 19.44 -12.83 -7.17
CA ARG A 528 20.60 -13.19 -6.32
C ARG A 528 20.17 -13.51 -4.88
N TYR A 529 19.20 -12.79 -4.32
CA TYR A 529 18.61 -13.07 -3.01
C TYR A 529 17.82 -14.40 -3.02
N ASN A 530 16.79 -14.48 -3.86
CA ASN A 530 15.83 -15.58 -3.93
C ASN A 530 16.50 -16.90 -4.38
N TYR A 531 17.17 -16.90 -5.55
CA TYR A 531 17.86 -18.12 -6.01
C TYR A 531 19.09 -18.44 -5.17
N GLY A 532 19.74 -17.45 -4.55
CA GLY A 532 20.83 -17.67 -3.60
C GLY A 532 20.38 -18.49 -2.39
N TYR A 533 19.24 -18.15 -1.78
CA TYR A 533 18.67 -18.92 -0.69
C TYR A 533 18.28 -20.35 -1.14
N TRP A 534 17.47 -20.49 -2.20
CA TRP A 534 16.96 -21.81 -2.59
C TRP A 534 18.05 -22.75 -3.11
N LEU A 535 19.01 -22.26 -3.91
CA LEU A 535 20.14 -23.06 -4.38
C LEU A 535 20.98 -23.57 -3.20
N ALA A 536 21.22 -22.74 -2.18
CA ALA A 536 21.91 -23.16 -0.97
C ALA A 536 21.11 -24.23 -0.18
N PHE A 537 19.80 -24.01 0.01
CA PHE A 537 18.92 -24.92 0.76
C PHE A 537 18.79 -26.30 0.09
N TYR A 538 18.51 -26.34 -1.21
CA TYR A 538 18.39 -27.61 -1.94
C TYR A 538 19.71 -28.40 -1.90
N LEU A 539 20.85 -27.76 -2.20
CA LEU A 539 22.15 -28.41 -2.17
C LEU A 539 22.55 -28.89 -0.77
N PHE A 540 22.13 -28.20 0.29
CA PHE A 540 22.31 -28.65 1.68
C PHE A 540 21.48 -29.92 1.98
N LYS A 541 20.20 -29.98 1.59
CA LYS A 541 19.38 -31.18 1.77
C LYS A 541 19.92 -32.36 0.92
N ASP A 542 20.42 -32.09 -0.28
CA ASP A 542 21.08 -33.07 -1.16
C ASP A 542 22.39 -33.62 -0.53
N LEU A 543 23.22 -32.75 0.06
CA LEU A 543 24.41 -33.14 0.83
C LEU A 543 24.06 -33.98 2.06
N GLU A 544 23.00 -33.62 2.78
CA GLU A 544 22.54 -34.35 3.96
C GLU A 544 22.01 -35.74 3.57
N TYR A 545 21.25 -35.82 2.48
CA TYR A 545 20.78 -37.08 1.90
C TYR A 545 21.92 -37.96 1.39
N HIS A 546 22.91 -37.38 0.71
CA HIS A 546 24.13 -38.06 0.26
C HIS A 546 24.91 -38.66 1.44
N PHE A 547 25.11 -37.91 2.52
CA PHE A 547 25.77 -38.43 3.72
C PHE A 547 24.97 -39.55 4.41
N ARG A 548 23.63 -39.43 4.49
CA ARG A 548 22.76 -40.52 4.97
C ARG A 548 22.89 -41.79 4.10
N GLN A 549 22.85 -41.65 2.77
CA GLN A 549 23.00 -42.80 1.84
C GLN A 549 24.34 -43.52 2.01
N HIS A 550 25.43 -42.78 2.24
CA HIS A 550 26.78 -43.34 2.40
C HIS A 550 27.09 -43.79 3.84
N GLY A 551 26.11 -43.79 4.74
CA GLY A 551 26.26 -44.25 6.12
C GLY A 551 27.18 -43.37 6.96
N ALA A 552 27.21 -42.06 6.68
CA ALA A 552 28.00 -41.11 7.46
C ALA A 552 27.55 -41.09 8.94
N PRO A 553 28.48 -40.94 9.90
CA PRO A 553 28.15 -40.89 11.31
C PRO A 553 27.43 -39.58 11.67
N SER A 554 26.64 -39.60 12.75
CA SER A 554 25.83 -38.45 13.19
C SER A 554 26.63 -37.17 13.37
N GLU A 555 27.90 -37.27 13.77
CA GLU A 555 28.83 -36.16 13.93
C GLU A 555 29.10 -35.42 12.60
N ARG A 556 29.13 -36.12 11.45
CA ARG A 556 29.32 -35.47 10.14
C ARG A 556 28.04 -34.82 9.63
N LEU A 557 26.87 -35.35 9.98
CA LEU A 557 25.58 -34.69 9.74
C LEU A 557 25.43 -33.42 10.62
N LEU A 558 25.84 -33.50 11.89
CA LEU A 558 25.90 -32.34 12.78
C LEU A 558 26.88 -31.26 12.27
N ALA A 559 28.05 -31.66 11.78
CA ALA A 559 29.00 -30.75 11.14
C ALA A 559 28.42 -30.08 9.88
N LEU A 560 27.68 -30.82 9.05
CA LEU A 560 27.01 -30.25 7.87
C LEU A 560 25.94 -29.23 8.27
N ARG A 561 25.10 -29.55 9.26
CA ARG A 561 24.09 -28.62 9.80
C ARG A 561 24.75 -27.35 10.35
N ARG A 562 25.84 -27.49 11.12
CA ARG A 562 26.65 -26.36 11.58
C ARG A 562 27.14 -25.50 10.43
N ALA A 563 27.74 -26.09 9.40
CA ALA A 563 28.27 -25.35 8.25
C ALA A 563 27.20 -24.58 7.46
N TYR A 564 26.00 -25.13 7.34
CA TYR A 564 24.86 -24.42 6.73
C TYR A 564 24.38 -23.25 7.61
N TYR A 565 24.02 -23.52 8.87
CA TYR A 565 23.43 -22.50 9.77
C TYR A 565 24.45 -21.53 10.39
N SER A 566 25.75 -21.71 10.17
CA SER A 566 26.79 -20.70 10.45
C SER A 566 27.32 -20.01 9.20
N ARG A 567 27.01 -20.55 8.01
CA ARG A 567 27.62 -20.23 6.71
C ARG A 567 29.13 -20.49 6.61
N ASP A 568 29.75 -21.11 7.62
CA ASP A 568 31.16 -21.50 7.61
C ASP A 568 31.35 -22.93 7.08
N TRP A 569 31.70 -23.02 5.79
CA TRP A 569 31.95 -24.28 5.09
C TRP A 569 33.40 -24.76 5.17
N SER A 570 34.24 -24.21 6.05
CA SER A 570 35.67 -24.55 6.11
C SER A 570 35.97 -26.03 6.37
N GLU A 571 35.15 -26.77 7.13
CA GLU A 571 35.27 -28.25 7.29
C GLU A 571 34.87 -29.08 6.04
N PHE A 572 34.47 -28.40 4.97
CA PHE A 572 33.98 -28.99 3.72
C PHE A 572 34.67 -28.40 2.49
N LEU A 573 35.69 -27.55 2.67
CA LEU A 573 36.51 -26.96 1.60
C LEU A 573 37.97 -27.46 1.69
N PRO A 574 38.77 -27.37 0.60
CA PRO A 574 40.13 -27.95 0.53
C PRO A 574 41.24 -27.16 1.24
#